data_AF-A0A1V4IFK2-F1
#
_entry.id   AF-A0A1V4IFK2-F1
#
_cell.length_a   1.000
_cell.length_b   1.000
_cell.length_c   1.000
_cell.angle_alpha   90.00
_cell.angle_beta   90.00
_cell.angle_gamma   90.00
#
_symmetry.space_group_name_H-M   'P 1'
#
loop_
_entity.id
_entity.type
_entity.pdbx_description
1 polymer ?
#
loop_
_entity_poly.entity_id
_entity_poly.type
_entity_poly.pdbx_seq_one_letter_code
_entity_poly.pdbx_strand_id
1 'polypeptide(L)'
;MSIRIYVKNLGLTIYCFLCIFFVVNIVLISSKPIGSTFYDLAYMDFLIIAISLLFFAVGYRRWSYTYRGIYRAIENGEDISLNMPDTMYYSEVELIKNILDVKDKEMEDRFQKVKEASDEVNDYIIKWVHEIKMPIAVCELIAEKMDEIGIAEELRMEIDRIKFLINQVLYMSRAASFSEDFQVEQVNVEKLVKGIIKRNVSFFISKDIELQLENVNFYVITDQKWSSYIIDQLINNSCKYVNKGGIIRIYAEEDEKAVKLHVIDNGVGIKQQDIRRIFDKGFTGSNGRGVSKSTGMGLYLSQKIAMKLGHKILVQSSEDKGTEFIIWFYKLSL
;
A
#
# COMPACT_ATOMS: atom_id res chain seq x y z
N MET A 1 10.95 1.93 33.47
CA MET A 1 12.41 1.91 33.25
C MET A 1 13.10 1.35 34.49
N SER A 2 13.82 0.22 34.38
CA SER A 2 14.36 -0.47 35.56
C SER A 2 15.68 0.15 36.02
N ILE A 3 15.75 0.55 37.30
CA ILE A 3 17.00 0.92 38.01
C ILE A 3 18.10 -0.13 37.77
N ARG A 4 17.72 -1.39 37.54
CA ARG A 4 18.64 -2.49 37.23
C ARG A 4 19.51 -2.24 36.00
N ILE A 5 18.98 -1.62 34.95
CA ILE A 5 19.75 -1.33 33.72
C ILE A 5 20.81 -0.27 34.00
N TYR A 6 20.43 0.78 34.73
CA TYR A 6 21.34 1.85 35.12
C TYR A 6 22.48 1.34 36.02
N VAL A 7 22.15 0.55 37.05
CA VAL A 7 23.14 -0.02 37.97
C VAL A 7 24.09 -0.99 37.26
N LYS A 8 23.61 -1.77 36.29
CA LYS A 8 24.46 -2.68 35.49
C LYS A 8 25.57 -1.93 34.74
N ASN A 9 25.27 -0.73 34.24
CA ASN A 9 26.23 0.09 33.49
C ASN A 9 27.24 0.84 34.39
N LEU A 10 27.02 0.87 35.70
CA LEU A 10 27.85 1.59 36.67
C LEU A 10 28.75 0.68 37.52
N GLY A 11 28.89 -0.59 37.18
CA GLY A 11 29.66 -1.56 37.96
C GLY A 11 31.09 -1.08 38.29
N LEU A 12 31.79 -0.50 37.30
CA LEU A 12 33.12 0.06 37.49
C LEU A 12 33.12 1.28 38.44
N THR A 13 32.15 2.18 38.28
CA THR A 13 32.00 3.37 39.14
C THR A 13 31.72 2.97 40.58
N ILE A 14 30.80 2.03 40.80
CA ILE A 14 30.48 1.48 42.13
C ILE A 14 31.73 0.86 42.75
N TYR A 15 32.50 0.09 41.99
CA TYR A 15 33.77 -0.49 42.45
C TYR A 15 34.77 0.60 42.86
N CYS A 16 34.94 1.67 42.08
CA CYS A 16 35.80 2.80 42.46
C CYS A 16 35.37 3.47 43.77
N PHE A 17 34.07 3.71 43.97
CA PHE A 17 33.55 4.27 45.23
C PHE A 17 33.82 3.36 46.43
N LEU A 18 33.70 2.03 46.26
CA LEU A 18 34.06 1.06 47.28
C LEU A 18 35.56 1.09 47.60
N CYS A 19 36.43 1.13 46.58
CA CYS A 19 37.86 1.27 46.79
C CYS A 19 38.21 2.56 47.55
N ILE A 20 37.61 3.70 47.19
CA ILE A 20 37.80 4.97 47.89
C ILE A 20 37.35 4.83 49.35
N PHE A 21 36.18 4.25 49.60
CA PHE A 21 35.67 4.01 50.95
C PHE A 21 36.65 3.19 51.82
N PHE A 22 37.20 2.11 51.27
CA PHE A 22 38.20 1.30 51.97
C PHE A 22 39.51 2.05 52.23
N VAL A 23 40.03 2.78 51.24
CA VAL A 23 41.27 3.56 51.39
C VAL A 23 41.10 4.64 52.46
N VAL A 24 39.97 5.37 52.45
CA VAL A 24 39.67 6.41 53.45
C VAL A 24 39.60 5.79 54.85
N ASN A 25 38.95 4.64 55.01
CA ASN A 25 38.89 3.93 56.29
C ASN A 25 40.27 3.47 56.78
N ILE A 26 41.12 2.92 55.91
CA ILE A 26 42.49 2.52 56.25
C ILE A 26 43.32 3.73 56.74
N VAL A 27 43.20 4.87 56.07
CA VAL A 27 43.92 6.10 56.44
C VAL A 27 43.42 6.64 57.79
N LEU A 28 42.11 6.69 58.00
CA LEU A 28 41.52 7.19 59.26
C LEU A 28 41.92 6.36 60.47
N ILE A 29 41.88 5.02 60.35
CA ILE A 29 42.32 4.10 61.42
C ILE A 29 43.82 4.25 61.71
N SER A 30 44.64 4.50 60.70
CA SER A 30 46.09 4.69 60.85
C SER A 30 46.46 6.05 61.47
N SER A 31 45.55 7.04 61.41
CA SER A 31 45.77 8.39 61.92
C SER A 31 45.40 8.52 63.40
N LYS A 32 46.41 8.62 64.27
CA LYS A 32 46.24 8.71 65.74
C LYS A 32 45.28 9.81 66.27
N PRO A 33 45.14 11.01 65.67
CA PRO A 33 44.26 12.04 66.22
C PRO A 33 42.78 11.96 65.78
N ILE A 34 42.47 11.37 64.62
CA ILE A 34 41.13 11.44 63.99
C ILE A 34 40.37 10.11 64.08
N GLY A 35 41.06 8.98 64.30
CA GLY A 35 40.46 7.65 64.47
C GLY A 35 40.27 7.21 65.93
N SER A 36 40.35 8.12 66.90
CA SER A 36 40.36 7.76 68.32
C SER A 36 38.98 7.44 68.91
N THR A 37 37.90 7.89 68.27
CA THR A 37 36.52 7.64 68.69
C THR A 37 35.70 6.95 67.60
N PHE A 38 34.91 5.94 67.97
CA PHE A 38 33.99 5.26 67.04
C PHE A 38 33.02 6.22 66.33
N TYR A 39 32.63 7.32 67.00
CA TYR A 39 31.75 8.34 66.44
C TYR A 39 32.34 9.10 65.24
N ASP A 40 33.67 9.33 65.23
CA ASP A 40 34.34 10.07 64.14
C ASP A 40 34.37 9.24 62.85
N LEU A 41 34.64 7.94 62.96
CA LEU A 41 34.56 6.97 61.86
C LEU A 41 33.13 6.87 61.32
N ALA A 42 32.14 6.69 62.21
CA ALA A 42 30.74 6.56 61.83
C ALA A 42 30.21 7.83 61.13
N TYR A 43 30.63 9.02 61.58
CA TYR A 43 30.26 10.28 60.94
C TYR A 43 30.84 10.41 59.53
N MET A 44 32.11 10.04 59.34
CA MET A 44 32.78 10.09 58.03
C MET A 44 32.18 9.09 57.04
N ASP A 45 31.89 7.87 57.50
CA ASP A 45 31.23 6.85 56.67
C ASP A 45 29.84 7.32 56.22
N PHE A 46 29.06 7.89 57.14
CA PHE A 46 27.75 8.48 56.81
C PHE A 46 27.87 9.55 55.73
N LEU A 47 28.85 10.44 55.84
CA LEU A 47 29.07 11.52 54.87
C LEU A 47 29.47 10.99 53.49
N ILE A 48 30.36 9.98 53.42
CA ILE A 48 30.76 9.34 52.17
C ILE A 48 29.57 8.63 51.51
N ILE A 49 28.77 7.90 52.29
CA ILE A 49 27.57 7.22 51.80
C ILE A 49 26.54 8.24 51.30
N ALA A 50 26.31 9.33 52.04
CA ALA A 50 25.35 10.36 51.66
C ALA A 50 25.75 11.06 50.34
N ILE A 51 27.04 11.39 50.17
CA ILE A 51 27.55 11.98 48.92
C ILE A 51 27.44 10.98 47.76
N SER A 52 27.76 9.70 48.01
CA SER A 52 27.66 8.65 46.99
C SER A 52 26.20 8.43 46.55
N LEU A 53 25.26 8.39 47.49
CA LEU A 53 23.83 8.30 47.21
C LEU A 53 23.32 9.50 46.41
N LEU A 54 23.76 10.72 46.75
CA LEU A 54 23.43 11.92 46.00
C LEU A 54 23.97 11.84 44.56
N PHE A 55 25.23 11.41 44.39
CA PHE A 55 25.86 11.23 43.07
C PHE A 55 25.05 10.25 42.19
N PHE A 56 24.70 9.07 42.73
CA PHE A 56 23.90 8.09 41.98
C PHE A 56 22.46 8.55 41.75
N ALA A 57 21.84 9.27 42.68
CA ALA A 57 20.49 9.80 42.51
C ALA A 57 20.41 10.87 41.40
N VAL A 58 21.38 11.81 41.39
CA VAL A 58 21.50 12.82 40.32
C VAL A 58 21.80 12.14 38.98
N GLY A 59 22.72 11.17 38.96
CA GLY A 59 23.05 10.40 37.78
C GLY A 59 21.86 9.60 37.22
N TYR A 60 21.09 8.93 38.07
CA TYR A 60 19.91 8.17 37.66
C TYR A 60 18.81 9.08 37.12
N ARG A 61 18.55 10.22 37.79
CA ARG A 61 17.57 11.20 37.32
C ARG A 61 17.93 11.73 35.94
N ARG A 62 19.20 12.05 35.71
CA ARG A 62 19.71 12.51 34.41
C ARG A 62 19.59 11.41 33.35
N TRP A 63 20.08 10.21 33.64
CA TRP A 63 19.97 9.07 32.72
C TRP A 63 18.52 8.74 32.35
N SER A 64 17.62 8.73 33.33
CA SER A 64 16.19 8.48 33.12
C SER A 64 15.51 9.60 32.33
N TYR A 65 16.02 10.84 32.36
CA TYR A 65 15.53 11.89 31.50
C TYR A 65 16.01 11.68 30.05
N THR A 66 17.30 11.39 29.87
CA THR A 66 17.91 11.24 28.54
C THR A 66 17.36 10.05 27.76
N TYR A 67 17.33 8.87 28.35
CA TYR A 67 17.05 7.63 27.61
C TYR A 67 15.56 7.24 27.60
N ARG A 68 14.72 7.87 28.41
CA ARG A 68 13.28 7.49 28.50
C ARG A 68 12.53 7.69 27.20
N GLY A 69 12.82 8.77 26.48
CA GLY A 69 12.22 9.02 25.15
C GLY A 69 12.61 7.93 24.16
N ILE A 70 13.90 7.60 24.10
CA ILE A 70 14.45 6.56 23.22
C ILE A 70 13.82 5.18 23.50
N TYR A 71 13.77 4.74 24.75
CA TYR A 71 13.17 3.43 25.09
C TYR A 71 11.68 3.38 24.79
N ARG A 72 10.93 4.47 25.04
CA ARG A 72 9.51 4.54 24.70
C ARG A 72 9.30 4.43 23.19
N ALA A 73 10.10 5.14 22.40
CA ALA A 73 10.01 5.09 20.95
C ALA A 73 10.23 3.66 20.43
N ILE A 74 11.23 2.95 20.97
CA ILE A 74 11.51 1.55 20.61
C ILE A 74 10.35 0.62 20.99
N GLU A 75 9.80 0.73 22.21
CA GLU A 75 8.69 -0.12 22.67
C GLU A 75 7.42 0.08 21.84
N ASN A 76 7.17 1.31 21.39
CA ASN A 76 5.98 1.67 20.63
C ASN A 76 6.17 1.58 19.10
N GLY A 77 7.39 1.35 18.62
CA GLY A 77 7.72 1.39 17.18
C GLY A 77 7.62 2.79 16.57
N GLU A 78 7.83 3.83 17.37
CA GLU A 78 7.85 5.23 16.94
C GLU A 78 9.25 5.63 16.44
N ASP A 79 9.33 6.75 15.72
CA ASP A 79 10.60 7.31 15.27
C ASP A 79 11.47 7.72 16.48
N ILE A 80 12.67 7.17 16.55
CA ILE A 80 13.62 7.38 17.63
C ILE A 80 14.23 8.78 17.54
N SER A 81 14.42 9.32 16.32
CA SER A 81 15.06 10.62 16.07
C SER A 81 14.28 11.77 16.73
N LEU A 82 12.95 11.73 16.66
CA LEU A 82 12.02 12.72 17.21
C LEU A 82 11.91 12.67 18.73
N ASN A 83 12.28 11.54 19.33
CA ASN A 83 12.17 11.28 20.77
C ASN A 83 13.53 11.39 21.50
N MET A 84 14.57 11.84 20.81
CA MET A 84 15.86 12.14 21.41
C MET A 84 15.88 13.54 22.04
N PRO A 85 16.41 13.70 23.25
CA PRO A 85 16.55 15.01 23.86
C PRO A 85 17.68 15.82 23.22
N ASP A 86 17.42 17.11 22.98
CA ASP A 86 18.42 18.10 22.54
C ASP A 86 19.39 18.45 23.68
N THR A 87 20.17 17.47 24.12
CA THR A 87 21.15 17.64 25.20
C THR A 87 22.57 17.40 24.71
N MET A 88 23.39 18.46 24.74
CA MET A 88 24.82 18.48 24.38
C MET A 88 25.74 17.70 25.35
N TYR A 89 25.17 16.98 26.32
CA TYR A 89 25.89 16.42 27.47
C TYR A 89 26.44 15.01 27.27
N TYR A 90 25.98 14.30 26.23
CA TYR A 90 26.40 12.93 25.95
C TYR A 90 26.81 12.83 24.48
N SER A 91 28.13 12.77 24.25
CA SER A 91 28.70 12.55 22.91
C SER A 91 28.16 11.27 22.25
N GLU A 92 27.76 10.28 23.04
CA GLU A 92 27.12 9.06 22.55
C GLU A 92 25.73 9.31 21.94
N VAL A 93 24.94 10.22 22.50
CA VAL A 93 23.60 10.55 21.97
C VAL A 93 23.73 11.33 20.66
N GLU A 94 24.68 12.27 20.61
CA GLU A 94 25.00 13.00 19.38
C GLU A 94 25.53 12.06 18.28
N LEU A 95 26.39 11.09 18.64
CA LEU A 95 26.86 10.06 17.71
C LEU A 95 25.70 9.21 17.18
N ILE A 96 24.77 8.78 18.03
CA ILE A 96 23.61 8.00 17.59
C ILE A 96 22.73 8.84 16.66
N LYS A 97 22.49 10.12 16.97
CA LYS A 97 21.73 11.03 16.10
C LYS A 97 22.39 11.17 14.72
N ASN A 98 23.70 11.42 14.67
CA ASN A 98 24.44 11.49 13.41
C ASN A 98 24.39 10.18 12.61
N ILE A 99 24.45 9.02 13.28
CA ILE A 99 24.31 7.71 12.62
C ILE A 99 22.91 7.54 12.03
N LEU A 100 21.86 7.94 12.77
CA LEU A 100 20.48 7.91 12.28
C LEU A 100 20.32 8.81 11.06
N ASP A 101 20.79 10.05 11.12
CA ASP A 101 20.72 11.00 10.01
C ASP A 101 21.42 10.47 8.74
N VAL A 102 22.60 9.86 8.90
CA VAL A 102 23.31 9.21 7.78
C VAL A 102 22.53 8.02 7.24
N LYS A 103 21.94 7.19 8.11
CA LYS A 103 21.15 6.03 7.71
C LYS A 103 19.86 6.42 7.01
N ASP A 104 19.21 7.48 7.45
CA ASP A 104 18.00 8.03 6.84
C ASP A 104 18.32 8.57 5.46
N LYS A 105 19.43 9.32 5.31
CA LYS A 105 19.90 9.78 4.00
C LYS A 105 20.27 8.62 3.05
N GLU A 106 20.99 7.60 3.53
CA GLU A 106 21.29 6.39 2.75
C GLU A 106 20.04 5.61 2.35
N MET A 107 19.01 5.62 3.20
CA MET A 107 17.73 4.99 2.91
C MET A 107 16.96 5.77 1.85
N GLU A 108 16.92 7.09 1.97
CA GLU A 108 16.28 7.99 1.01
C GLU A 108 16.93 7.90 -0.38
N ASP A 109 18.27 7.91 -0.45
CA ASP A 109 19.01 7.71 -1.70
C ASP A 109 18.70 6.36 -2.36
N ARG A 110 18.61 5.28 -1.56
CA ARG A 110 18.27 3.94 -2.08
C ARG A 110 16.82 3.89 -2.56
N PHE A 111 15.90 4.49 -1.82
CA PHE A 111 14.50 4.56 -2.20
C PHE A 111 14.33 5.33 -3.51
N GLN A 112 15.02 6.47 -3.64
CA GLN A 112 15.02 7.29 -4.85
C GLN A 112 15.55 6.51 -6.06
N LYS A 113 16.67 5.80 -5.94
CA LYS A 113 17.21 4.95 -7.02
C LYS A 113 16.26 3.84 -7.45
N VAL A 114 15.59 3.18 -6.50
CA VAL A 114 14.61 2.14 -6.80
C VAL A 114 13.39 2.73 -7.50
N LYS A 115 12.95 3.91 -7.07
CA LYS A 115 11.83 4.64 -7.69
C LYS A 115 12.18 5.04 -9.12
N GLU A 116 13.33 5.67 -9.35
CA GLU A 116 13.82 6.07 -10.68
C GLU A 116 13.91 4.87 -11.64
N ALA A 117 14.48 3.74 -11.19
CA ALA A 117 14.55 2.53 -12.01
C ALA A 117 13.15 1.97 -12.33
N SER A 118 12.21 2.05 -11.37
CA SER A 118 10.82 1.66 -11.60
C SER A 118 10.13 2.55 -12.61
N ASP A 119 10.32 3.88 -12.52
CA ASP A 119 9.73 4.85 -13.44
C ASP A 119 10.32 4.73 -14.86
N GLU A 120 11.62 4.45 -15.00
CA GLU A 120 12.27 4.20 -16.30
C GLU A 120 11.69 2.96 -16.99
N VAL A 121 11.54 1.85 -16.26
CA VAL A 121 10.86 0.65 -16.77
C VAL A 121 9.41 0.98 -17.19
N ASN A 122 8.76 1.86 -16.43
CA ASN A 122 7.40 2.28 -16.69
C ASN A 122 7.27 3.02 -18.02
N ASP A 123 8.10 4.03 -18.21
CA ASP A 123 8.14 4.84 -19.43
C ASP A 123 8.50 4.00 -20.65
N TYR A 124 9.42 3.04 -20.48
CA TYR A 124 9.77 2.08 -21.53
C TYR A 124 8.56 1.23 -21.94
N ILE A 125 7.82 0.69 -20.97
CA ILE A 125 6.60 -0.09 -21.22
C ILE A 125 5.57 0.77 -21.97
N ILE A 126 5.39 2.04 -21.58
CA ILE A 126 4.43 2.94 -22.24
C ILE A 126 4.79 3.17 -23.70
N LYS A 127 6.06 3.46 -23.99
CA LYS A 127 6.55 3.65 -25.36
C LYS A 127 6.38 2.39 -26.19
N TRP A 128 6.79 1.24 -25.66
CA TRP A 128 6.70 -0.05 -26.35
C TRP A 128 5.26 -0.41 -26.72
N VAL A 129 4.30 -0.11 -25.84
CA VAL A 129 2.89 -0.27 -26.15
C VAL A 129 2.45 0.62 -27.32
N HIS A 130 2.81 1.90 -27.32
CA HIS A 130 2.46 2.79 -28.43
C HIS A 130 3.01 2.27 -29.76
N GLU A 131 4.23 1.74 -29.75
CA GLU A 131 4.86 1.11 -30.92
C GLU A 131 4.12 -0.15 -31.37
N ILE A 132 3.60 -1.00 -30.48
CA ILE A 132 2.84 -2.21 -30.86
C ILE A 132 1.40 -1.89 -31.31
N LYS A 133 0.77 -0.82 -30.80
CA LYS A 133 -0.55 -0.40 -31.31
C LYS A 133 -0.53 -0.10 -32.80
N MET A 134 0.61 0.36 -33.33
CA MET A 134 0.77 0.74 -34.73
C MET A 134 0.69 -0.44 -35.70
N PRO A 135 1.50 -1.53 -35.57
CA PRO A 135 1.37 -2.71 -36.43
C PRO A 135 0.02 -3.41 -36.25
N ILE A 136 -0.59 -3.35 -35.06
CA ILE A 136 -1.95 -3.87 -34.85
C ILE A 136 -2.98 -3.13 -35.70
N ALA A 137 -2.94 -1.79 -35.73
CA ALA A 137 -3.82 -1.00 -36.59
C ALA A 137 -3.61 -1.33 -38.08
N VAL A 138 -2.36 -1.62 -38.48
CA VAL A 138 -2.07 -2.12 -39.84
C VAL A 138 -2.71 -3.49 -40.09
N CYS A 139 -2.64 -4.41 -39.12
CA CYS A 139 -3.31 -5.70 -39.22
C CYS A 139 -4.84 -5.55 -39.34
N GLU A 140 -5.46 -4.55 -38.69
CA GLU A 140 -6.90 -4.27 -38.85
C GLU A 140 -7.24 -3.81 -40.24
N LEU A 141 -6.43 -2.89 -40.78
CA LEU A 141 -6.61 -2.39 -42.15
C LEU A 141 -6.43 -3.49 -43.19
N ILE A 142 -5.57 -4.48 -42.92
CA ILE A 142 -5.40 -5.66 -43.77
C ILE A 142 -6.62 -6.59 -43.63
N ALA A 143 -7.10 -6.83 -42.40
CA ALA A 143 -8.30 -7.63 -42.16
C ALA A 143 -9.55 -7.02 -42.82
N GLU A 144 -9.68 -5.68 -42.80
CA GLU A 144 -10.75 -4.96 -43.49
C GLU A 144 -10.75 -5.15 -45.02
N LYS A 145 -9.59 -5.45 -45.61
CA LYS A 145 -9.40 -5.64 -47.05
C LYS A 145 -9.42 -7.10 -47.48
N MET A 146 -9.59 -8.05 -46.55
CA MET A 146 -9.68 -9.47 -46.88
C MET A 146 -11.11 -9.81 -47.31
N ASP A 147 -11.26 -10.32 -48.54
CA ASP A 147 -12.55 -10.69 -49.13
C ASP A 147 -13.19 -11.95 -48.49
N GLU A 148 -12.41 -12.76 -47.77
CA GLU A 148 -12.93 -13.91 -47.02
C GLU A 148 -13.48 -13.46 -45.66
N ILE A 149 -14.80 -13.28 -45.63
CA ILE A 149 -15.60 -12.80 -44.48
C ILE A 149 -15.29 -13.54 -43.16
N GLY A 150 -14.93 -14.83 -43.21
CA GLY A 150 -14.63 -15.62 -42.00
C GLY A 150 -13.25 -15.33 -41.38
N ILE A 151 -12.20 -15.24 -42.21
CA ILE A 151 -10.82 -15.05 -41.74
C ILE A 151 -10.60 -13.61 -41.27
N ALA A 152 -11.21 -12.64 -41.95
CA ALA A 152 -11.16 -11.23 -41.58
C ALA A 152 -11.71 -10.99 -40.17
N GLU A 153 -12.80 -11.65 -39.80
CA GLU A 153 -13.45 -11.46 -38.50
C GLU A 153 -12.67 -12.15 -37.36
N GLU A 154 -12.12 -13.35 -37.59
CA GLU A 154 -11.23 -14.00 -36.63
C GLU A 154 -9.97 -13.19 -36.36
N LEU A 155 -9.37 -12.61 -37.41
CA LEU A 155 -8.20 -11.75 -37.30
C LEU A 155 -8.51 -10.45 -36.53
N ARG A 156 -9.67 -9.82 -36.78
CA ARG A 156 -10.13 -8.63 -36.02
C ARG A 156 -10.30 -8.93 -34.54
N MET A 157 -10.94 -10.05 -34.20
CA MET A 157 -11.12 -10.45 -32.80
C MET A 157 -9.78 -10.63 -32.07
N GLU A 158 -8.78 -11.24 -32.71
CA GLU A 158 -7.46 -11.41 -32.11
C GLU A 158 -6.69 -10.09 -32.01
N ILE A 159 -6.84 -9.19 -32.98
CA ILE A 159 -6.28 -7.83 -32.89
C ILE A 159 -6.88 -7.06 -31.71
N ASP A 160 -8.20 -7.04 -31.57
CA ASP A 160 -8.88 -6.36 -30.45
C ASP A 160 -8.45 -6.94 -29.11
N ARG A 161 -8.25 -8.26 -29.05
CA ARG A 161 -7.70 -8.94 -27.88
C ARG A 161 -6.28 -8.49 -27.56
N ILE A 162 -5.41 -8.33 -28.56
CA ILE A 162 -4.04 -7.81 -28.34
C ILE A 162 -4.10 -6.35 -27.87
N LYS A 163 -4.95 -5.49 -28.46
CA LYS A 163 -5.14 -4.11 -27.99
C LYS A 163 -5.56 -4.05 -26.52
N PHE A 164 -6.47 -4.93 -26.12
CA PHE A 164 -6.90 -5.05 -24.74
C PHE A 164 -5.74 -5.41 -23.81
N LEU A 165 -4.94 -6.44 -24.15
CA LEU A 165 -3.78 -6.87 -23.35
C LEU A 165 -2.72 -5.77 -23.23
N ILE A 166 -2.47 -5.05 -24.31
CA ILE A 166 -1.56 -3.90 -24.37
C ILE A 166 -2.04 -2.77 -23.47
N ASN A 167 -3.32 -2.44 -23.53
CA ASN A 167 -3.91 -1.44 -22.64
C ASN A 167 -3.81 -1.89 -21.18
N GLN A 168 -4.01 -3.17 -20.85
CA GLN A 168 -3.80 -3.68 -19.49
C GLN A 168 -2.37 -3.47 -19.00
N VAL A 169 -1.37 -3.70 -19.85
CA VAL A 169 0.04 -3.45 -19.51
C VAL A 169 0.31 -1.96 -19.28
N LEU A 170 -0.23 -1.06 -20.13
CA LEU A 170 -0.16 0.39 -19.90
C LEU A 170 -0.77 0.81 -18.57
N TYR A 171 -1.96 0.31 -18.27
CA TYR A 171 -2.67 0.68 -17.05
C TYR A 171 -1.95 0.13 -15.83
N MET A 172 -1.37 -1.07 -15.91
CA MET A 172 -0.53 -1.62 -14.85
C MET A 172 0.72 -0.77 -14.60
N SER A 173 1.36 -0.36 -15.70
CA SER A 173 2.52 0.53 -15.70
C SER A 173 2.16 1.87 -15.05
N ARG A 174 1.17 2.59 -15.59
CA ARG A 174 0.71 3.88 -15.03
C ARG A 174 0.15 3.75 -13.60
N ALA A 175 -0.36 2.60 -13.21
CA ALA A 175 -0.83 2.37 -11.85
C ALA A 175 0.29 2.32 -10.80
N ALA A 176 1.54 2.12 -11.21
CA ALA A 176 2.71 2.24 -10.34
C ALA A 176 3.04 3.71 -10.04
N SER A 177 3.04 4.59 -11.06
CA SER A 177 3.34 6.04 -10.99
C SER A 177 2.07 6.90 -10.82
N PHE A 178 1.07 6.35 -10.13
CA PHE A 178 -0.33 6.81 -10.11
C PHE A 178 -0.57 8.22 -9.56
N SER A 179 0.38 8.84 -8.85
CA SER A 179 0.16 10.08 -8.09
C SER A 179 0.09 11.38 -8.90
N GLU A 180 0.46 11.38 -10.19
CA GLU A 180 0.76 12.63 -10.91
C GLU A 180 -0.26 13.04 -12.02
N ASP A 181 -1.31 12.25 -12.30
CA ASP A 181 -2.15 12.44 -13.50
C ASP A 181 -3.68 12.27 -13.26
N PHE A 182 -4.21 12.65 -12.08
CA PHE A 182 -5.67 12.64 -11.84
C PHE A 182 -6.37 13.89 -12.33
N GLN A 183 -7.44 13.69 -13.10
CA GLN A 183 -8.40 14.74 -13.41
C GLN A 183 -9.76 14.33 -12.87
N VAL A 184 -10.04 14.75 -11.64
CA VAL A 184 -11.34 14.53 -11.00
C VAL A 184 -12.32 15.56 -11.56
N GLU A 185 -13.34 15.08 -12.24
CA GLU A 185 -14.37 15.90 -12.89
C GLU A 185 -15.77 15.29 -12.67
N GLN A 186 -16.80 16.05 -13.04
CA GLN A 186 -18.17 15.55 -13.01
C GLN A 186 -18.47 14.75 -14.28
N VAL A 187 -18.58 13.43 -14.16
CA VAL A 187 -18.75 12.50 -15.28
C VAL A 187 -20.17 11.96 -15.33
N ASN A 188 -20.79 11.95 -16.51
CA ASN A 188 -22.07 11.29 -16.74
C ASN A 188 -21.87 9.78 -16.95
N VAL A 189 -22.47 8.98 -16.07
CA VAL A 189 -22.31 7.51 -16.04
C VAL A 189 -22.90 6.87 -17.31
N GLU A 190 -24.05 7.34 -17.79
CA GLU A 190 -24.70 6.80 -18.99
C GLU A 190 -23.80 6.94 -20.24
N LYS A 191 -23.23 8.13 -20.48
CA LYS A 191 -22.30 8.37 -21.59
C LYS A 191 -21.08 7.45 -21.51
N LEU A 192 -20.54 7.28 -20.32
CA LEU A 192 -19.37 6.45 -20.08
C LEU A 192 -19.67 4.96 -20.35
N VAL A 193 -20.77 4.43 -19.80
CA VAL A 193 -21.22 3.05 -19.99
C VAL A 193 -21.54 2.77 -21.47
N LYS A 194 -22.30 3.66 -22.14
CA LYS A 194 -22.61 3.52 -23.58
C LYS A 194 -21.35 3.52 -24.45
N GLY A 195 -20.37 4.36 -24.12
CA GLY A 195 -19.07 4.39 -24.79
C GLY A 195 -18.32 3.06 -24.66
N ILE A 196 -18.37 2.43 -23.49
CA ILE A 196 -17.73 1.14 -23.22
C ILE A 196 -18.46 0.01 -23.95
N ILE A 197 -19.78 -0.03 -23.90
CA ILE A 197 -20.60 -1.01 -24.61
C ILE A 197 -20.29 -0.99 -26.10
N LYS A 198 -20.23 0.22 -26.70
CA LYS A 198 -19.92 0.39 -28.12
C LYS A 198 -18.55 -0.18 -28.50
N ARG A 199 -17.54 -0.04 -27.62
CA ARG A 199 -16.19 -0.59 -27.85
C ARG A 199 -16.13 -2.12 -27.78
N ASN A 200 -17.05 -2.74 -27.04
CA ASN A 200 -17.07 -4.18 -26.81
C ASN A 200 -18.17 -4.90 -27.61
N VAL A 201 -18.78 -4.23 -28.61
CA VAL A 201 -19.96 -4.74 -29.32
C VAL A 201 -19.74 -6.13 -29.94
N SER A 202 -18.52 -6.41 -30.42
CA SER A 202 -18.14 -7.69 -31.00
C SER A 202 -18.29 -8.85 -30.02
N PHE A 203 -18.04 -8.63 -28.72
CA PHE A 203 -18.25 -9.65 -27.68
C PHE A 203 -19.74 -9.93 -27.44
N PHE A 204 -20.58 -8.89 -27.48
CA PHE A 204 -22.03 -9.06 -27.35
C PHE A 204 -22.61 -9.83 -28.54
N ILE A 205 -22.17 -9.50 -29.75
CA ILE A 205 -22.67 -10.13 -30.99
C ILE A 205 -22.19 -11.58 -31.09
N SER A 206 -20.88 -11.84 -30.89
CA SER A 206 -20.31 -13.19 -31.06
C SER A 206 -20.91 -14.24 -30.11
N LYS A 207 -21.35 -13.80 -28.92
CA LYS A 207 -21.99 -14.65 -27.92
C LYS A 207 -23.51 -14.51 -27.83
N ASP A 208 -24.14 -13.72 -28.71
CA ASP A 208 -25.59 -13.49 -28.67
C ASP A 208 -26.07 -13.04 -27.28
N ILE A 209 -25.37 -12.05 -26.71
CA ILE A 209 -25.63 -11.56 -25.35
C ILE A 209 -26.75 -10.50 -25.40
N GLU A 210 -27.81 -10.72 -24.64
CA GLU A 210 -28.85 -9.72 -24.39
C GLU A 210 -28.32 -8.66 -23.41
N LEU A 211 -28.29 -7.41 -23.87
CA LEU A 211 -27.89 -6.27 -23.04
C LEU A 211 -29.12 -5.51 -22.53
N GLN A 212 -29.27 -5.45 -21.22
CA GLN A 212 -30.32 -4.68 -20.53
C GLN A 212 -29.70 -3.46 -19.85
N LEU A 213 -29.92 -2.26 -20.40
CA LEU A 213 -29.40 -1.00 -19.85
C LEU A 213 -30.54 -0.17 -19.26
N GLU A 214 -30.53 0.03 -17.94
CA GLU A 214 -31.62 0.69 -17.22
C GLU A 214 -31.10 1.77 -16.28
N ASN A 215 -31.78 2.91 -16.17
CA ASN A 215 -31.53 3.93 -15.13
C ASN A 215 -30.03 4.25 -14.88
N VAL A 216 -29.24 4.57 -15.91
CA VAL A 216 -27.80 4.88 -15.77
C VAL A 216 -27.47 6.37 -15.86
N ASN A 217 -28.47 7.24 -15.98
CA ASN A 217 -28.28 8.68 -16.20
C ASN A 217 -28.00 9.43 -14.88
N PHE A 218 -26.85 9.15 -14.28
CA PHE A 218 -26.35 9.81 -13.08
C PHE A 218 -25.04 10.55 -13.36
N TYR A 219 -24.74 11.53 -12.50
CA TYR A 219 -23.46 12.24 -12.50
C TYR A 219 -22.65 11.87 -11.27
N VAL A 220 -21.37 11.57 -11.47
CA VAL A 220 -20.44 11.18 -10.39
C VAL A 220 -19.17 12.01 -10.47
N ILE A 221 -18.56 12.29 -9.32
CA ILE A 221 -17.26 12.97 -9.25
C ILE A 221 -16.18 11.89 -9.32
N THR A 222 -15.45 11.85 -10.43
CA THR A 222 -14.44 10.82 -10.68
C THR A 222 -13.50 11.22 -11.81
N ASP A 223 -12.48 10.40 -12.07
CA ASP A 223 -11.69 10.49 -13.27
C ASP A 223 -12.31 9.64 -14.39
N GLN A 224 -12.63 10.26 -15.52
CA GLN A 224 -13.31 9.60 -16.64
C GLN A 224 -12.49 8.45 -17.22
N LYS A 225 -11.18 8.61 -17.37
CA LYS A 225 -10.27 7.62 -17.98
C LYS A 225 -10.14 6.39 -17.09
N TRP A 226 -9.90 6.59 -15.80
CA TRP A 226 -9.72 5.51 -14.85
C TRP A 226 -11.02 4.78 -14.52
N SER A 227 -12.14 5.51 -14.41
CA SER A 227 -13.46 4.89 -14.24
C SER A 227 -13.87 4.10 -15.48
N SER A 228 -13.53 4.59 -16.67
CA SER A 228 -13.75 3.85 -17.91
C SER A 228 -12.99 2.54 -17.92
N TYR A 229 -11.74 2.50 -17.43
CA TYR A 229 -10.98 1.26 -17.33
C TYR A 229 -11.63 0.25 -16.40
N ILE A 230 -12.07 0.68 -15.20
CA ILE A 230 -12.73 -0.20 -14.23
C ILE A 230 -13.98 -0.82 -14.87
N ILE A 231 -14.87 0.00 -15.41
CA ILE A 231 -16.15 -0.47 -15.96
C ILE A 231 -15.92 -1.35 -17.19
N ASP A 232 -14.95 -1.02 -18.04
CA ASP A 232 -14.55 -1.84 -19.18
C ASP A 232 -14.01 -3.22 -18.75
N GLN A 233 -13.27 -3.31 -17.64
CA GLN A 233 -12.84 -4.60 -17.07
C GLN A 233 -14.01 -5.42 -16.53
N LEU A 234 -14.98 -4.80 -15.86
CA LEU A 234 -16.15 -5.50 -15.35
C LEU A 234 -17.01 -6.05 -16.49
N ILE A 235 -17.31 -5.22 -17.49
CA ILE A 235 -18.10 -5.63 -18.66
C ILE A 235 -17.38 -6.74 -19.45
N ASN A 236 -16.06 -6.63 -19.66
CA ASN A 236 -15.30 -7.68 -20.33
C ASN A 236 -15.32 -9.00 -19.56
N ASN A 237 -15.24 -8.95 -18.21
CA ASN A 237 -15.39 -10.17 -17.41
C ASN A 237 -16.77 -10.77 -17.56
N SER A 238 -17.84 -9.97 -17.49
CA SER A 238 -19.21 -10.45 -17.70
C SER A 238 -19.39 -11.08 -19.09
N CYS A 239 -18.96 -10.42 -20.17
CA CYS A 239 -19.01 -10.99 -21.52
C CYS A 239 -18.18 -12.28 -21.65
N LYS A 240 -17.04 -12.36 -20.97
CA LYS A 240 -16.16 -13.53 -21.02
C LYS A 240 -16.76 -14.75 -20.34
N TYR A 241 -17.41 -14.58 -19.19
CA TYR A 241 -17.89 -15.68 -18.35
C TYR A 241 -19.39 -15.99 -18.53
N VAL A 242 -20.09 -15.21 -19.34
CA VAL A 242 -21.44 -15.55 -19.78
C VAL A 242 -21.42 -16.59 -20.90
N ASN A 243 -22.41 -17.49 -20.86
CA ASN A 243 -22.66 -18.46 -21.92
C ASN A 243 -23.32 -17.80 -23.13
N LYS A 244 -23.35 -18.50 -24.27
CA LYS A 244 -24.04 -18.02 -25.47
C LYS A 244 -25.55 -17.84 -25.19
N GLY A 245 -26.15 -16.75 -25.62
CA GLY A 245 -27.55 -16.41 -25.29
C GLY A 245 -27.73 -15.84 -23.88
N GLY A 246 -26.63 -15.42 -23.23
CA GLY A 246 -26.64 -14.88 -21.88
C GLY A 246 -27.20 -13.47 -21.78
N ILE A 247 -27.42 -13.01 -20.55
CA ILE A 247 -27.96 -11.68 -20.24
C ILE A 247 -26.94 -10.91 -19.42
N ILE A 248 -26.65 -9.69 -19.83
CA ILE A 248 -25.91 -8.71 -19.04
C ILE A 248 -26.82 -7.52 -18.76
N ARG A 249 -27.08 -7.26 -17.48
CA ARG A 249 -27.90 -6.15 -17.01
C ARG A 249 -27.03 -5.10 -16.34
N ILE A 250 -27.13 -3.85 -16.77
CA ILE A 250 -26.39 -2.71 -16.24
C ILE A 250 -27.40 -1.65 -15.80
N TYR A 251 -27.36 -1.29 -14.52
CA TYR A 251 -28.18 -0.22 -13.98
C TYR A 251 -27.47 0.55 -12.89
N ALA A 252 -27.97 1.75 -12.58
CA ALA A 252 -27.49 2.51 -11.45
C ALA A 252 -28.62 2.89 -10.49
N GLU A 253 -28.26 3.03 -9.22
CA GLU A 253 -29.09 3.57 -8.15
C GLU A 253 -28.31 4.65 -7.40
N GLU A 254 -29.02 5.56 -6.75
CA GLU A 254 -28.43 6.62 -5.95
C GLU A 254 -29.05 6.61 -4.56
N ASP A 255 -28.22 6.65 -3.53
CA ASP A 255 -28.63 6.89 -2.15
C ASP A 255 -27.95 8.16 -1.60
N GLU A 256 -28.15 8.45 -0.31
CA GLU A 256 -27.55 9.63 0.33
C GLU A 256 -26.01 9.61 0.32
N LYS A 257 -25.39 8.44 0.23
CA LYS A 257 -23.93 8.25 0.38
C LYS A 257 -23.21 8.09 -0.96
N ALA A 258 -23.85 7.48 -1.95
CA ALA A 258 -23.19 7.13 -3.21
C ALA A 258 -24.17 6.95 -4.38
N VAL A 259 -23.63 7.11 -5.59
CA VAL A 259 -24.21 6.51 -6.81
C VAL A 259 -23.58 5.12 -6.96
N LYS A 260 -24.39 4.08 -7.12
CA LYS A 260 -23.96 2.70 -7.28
C LYS A 260 -24.25 2.23 -8.70
N LEU A 261 -23.22 1.80 -9.42
CA LEU A 261 -23.36 1.19 -10.74
C LEU A 261 -23.26 -0.33 -10.59
N HIS A 262 -24.30 -1.02 -11.03
CA HIS A 262 -24.42 -2.46 -11.01
C HIS A 262 -24.16 -3.03 -12.41
N VAL A 263 -23.32 -4.06 -12.48
CA VAL A 263 -23.05 -4.86 -13.69
C VAL A 263 -23.32 -6.31 -13.33
N ILE A 264 -24.42 -6.85 -13.83
CA ILE A 264 -24.91 -8.20 -13.53
C ILE A 264 -24.81 -9.06 -14.78
N ASP A 265 -24.26 -10.26 -14.65
CA ASP A 265 -24.34 -11.32 -15.65
C ASP A 265 -25.01 -12.58 -15.08
N ASN A 266 -25.62 -13.37 -15.95
CA ASN A 266 -26.14 -14.71 -15.64
C ASN A 266 -25.14 -15.82 -16.03
N GLY A 267 -23.83 -15.54 -15.94
CA GLY A 267 -22.77 -16.48 -16.33
C GLY A 267 -22.54 -17.61 -15.33
N VAL A 268 -21.38 -18.25 -15.45
CA VAL A 268 -20.98 -19.40 -14.61
C VAL A 268 -20.82 -19.08 -13.12
N GLY A 269 -20.77 -17.79 -12.76
CA GLY A 269 -20.56 -17.35 -11.39
C GLY A 269 -19.19 -17.71 -10.81
N ILE A 270 -19.02 -17.40 -9.53
CA ILE A 270 -17.76 -17.53 -8.77
C ILE A 270 -18.03 -18.38 -7.54
N LYS A 271 -17.15 -19.36 -7.29
CA LYS A 271 -17.19 -20.18 -6.07
C LYS A 271 -17.02 -19.34 -4.82
N GLN A 272 -17.78 -19.62 -3.77
CA GLN A 272 -17.76 -18.85 -2.52
C GLN A 272 -16.35 -18.71 -1.91
N GLN A 273 -15.52 -19.75 -2.02
CA GLN A 273 -14.14 -19.76 -1.53
C GLN A 273 -13.20 -18.82 -2.32
N ASP A 274 -13.53 -18.54 -3.59
CA ASP A 274 -12.71 -17.74 -4.50
C ASP A 274 -13.10 -16.25 -4.47
N ILE A 275 -14.32 -15.91 -4.01
CA ILE A 275 -14.84 -14.52 -3.99
C ILE A 275 -13.86 -13.54 -3.32
N ARG A 276 -13.24 -13.94 -2.20
CA ARG A 276 -12.28 -13.06 -1.48
C ARG A 276 -10.97 -12.86 -2.23
N ARG A 277 -10.65 -13.77 -3.15
CA ARG A 277 -9.37 -13.85 -3.85
C ARG A 277 -9.42 -13.30 -5.27
N ILE A 278 -10.60 -12.99 -5.81
CA ILE A 278 -10.73 -12.50 -7.20
C ILE A 278 -10.02 -11.16 -7.45
N PHE A 279 -9.76 -10.40 -6.38
CA PHE A 279 -9.00 -9.16 -6.42
C PHE A 279 -7.52 -9.36 -6.10
N ASP A 280 -7.07 -10.57 -5.78
CA ASP A 280 -5.66 -10.85 -5.53
C ASP A 280 -4.86 -10.79 -6.84
N LYS A 281 -3.63 -10.29 -6.73
CA LYS A 281 -2.71 -10.15 -7.87
C LYS A 281 -2.48 -11.51 -8.54
N GLY A 282 -2.84 -11.61 -9.82
CA GLY A 282 -2.59 -12.80 -10.63
C GLY A 282 -3.55 -13.97 -10.37
N PHE A 283 -4.63 -13.74 -9.60
CA PHE A 283 -5.59 -14.80 -9.31
C PHE A 283 -6.42 -15.16 -10.55
N THR A 284 -6.51 -16.46 -10.81
CA THR A 284 -7.41 -17.01 -11.83
C THR A 284 -8.21 -18.15 -11.19
N GLY A 285 -9.53 -18.01 -11.14
CA GLY A 285 -10.40 -19.02 -10.54
C GLY A 285 -10.33 -20.36 -11.26
N SER A 286 -10.85 -21.43 -10.65
CA SER A 286 -10.87 -22.77 -11.28
C SER A 286 -11.51 -22.76 -12.68
N ASN A 287 -12.52 -21.91 -12.88
CA ASN A 287 -13.28 -21.78 -14.12
C ASN A 287 -12.47 -21.03 -15.22
N GLY A 288 -11.45 -20.26 -14.84
CA GLY A 288 -10.55 -19.57 -15.76
C GLY A 288 -9.49 -20.46 -16.41
N ARG A 289 -9.17 -21.62 -15.80
CA ARG A 289 -8.15 -22.55 -16.33
C ARG A 289 -8.62 -23.31 -17.58
N GLY A 290 -9.93 -23.49 -17.75
CA GLY A 290 -10.51 -24.19 -18.90
C GLY A 290 -11.06 -23.29 -20.02
N VAL A 291 -11.47 -22.05 -19.70
CA VAL A 291 -12.28 -21.23 -20.62
C VAL A 291 -11.50 -20.13 -21.34
N SER A 292 -10.36 -19.66 -20.81
CA SER A 292 -9.47 -18.69 -21.48
C SER A 292 -8.31 -18.29 -20.56
N LYS A 293 -7.06 -18.35 -21.06
CA LYS A 293 -5.86 -17.86 -20.35
C LYS A 293 -6.09 -16.41 -19.88
N SER A 294 -6.37 -16.26 -18.59
CA SER A 294 -6.63 -14.99 -17.93
C SER A 294 -5.38 -14.60 -17.15
N THR A 295 -4.98 -13.33 -17.13
CA THR A 295 -3.78 -12.90 -16.38
C THR A 295 -4.04 -12.71 -14.89
N GLY A 296 -5.31 -12.60 -14.48
CA GLY A 296 -5.69 -12.31 -13.09
C GLY A 296 -5.34 -10.90 -12.62
N MET A 297 -5.02 -9.99 -13.55
CA MET A 297 -4.57 -8.63 -13.22
C MET A 297 -5.69 -7.58 -13.31
N GLY A 298 -6.72 -7.81 -14.13
CA GLY A 298 -7.76 -6.81 -14.41
C GLY A 298 -8.56 -6.39 -13.17
N LEU A 299 -9.06 -7.35 -12.39
CA LEU A 299 -9.80 -7.05 -11.15
C LEU A 299 -8.91 -6.48 -10.06
N TYR A 300 -7.67 -7.00 -9.90
CA TYR A 300 -6.68 -6.44 -8.99
C TYR A 300 -6.41 -4.95 -9.26
N LEU A 301 -6.16 -4.59 -10.53
CA LEU A 301 -5.94 -3.20 -10.94
C LEU A 301 -7.21 -2.37 -10.73
N SER A 302 -8.37 -2.90 -11.09
CA SER A 302 -9.66 -2.23 -10.89
C SER A 302 -9.88 -1.85 -9.42
N GLN A 303 -9.58 -2.77 -8.48
CA GLN A 303 -9.68 -2.49 -7.04
C GLN A 303 -8.68 -1.43 -6.60
N LYS A 304 -7.41 -1.51 -7.06
CA LYS A 304 -6.39 -0.50 -6.73
C LYS A 304 -6.77 0.89 -7.22
N ILE A 305 -7.27 1.00 -8.45
CA ILE A 305 -7.70 2.26 -9.06
C ILE A 305 -8.92 2.80 -8.30
N ALA A 306 -9.93 1.96 -8.04
CA ALA A 306 -11.12 2.36 -7.31
C ALA A 306 -10.79 2.91 -5.91
N MET A 307 -9.98 2.18 -5.12
CA MET A 307 -9.59 2.62 -3.78
C MET A 307 -8.93 3.99 -3.78
N LYS A 308 -8.09 4.28 -4.77
CA LYS A 308 -7.40 5.57 -4.83
C LYS A 308 -8.27 6.70 -5.39
N LEU A 309 -9.27 6.40 -6.21
CA LEU A 309 -10.34 7.34 -6.57
C LEU A 309 -11.33 7.59 -5.41
N GLY A 310 -11.16 6.91 -4.27
CA GLY A 310 -12.09 6.94 -3.15
C GLY A 310 -13.32 6.05 -3.34
N HIS A 311 -13.40 5.28 -4.42
CA HIS A 311 -14.53 4.42 -4.77
C HIS A 311 -14.37 3.00 -4.18
N LYS A 312 -15.48 2.25 -4.14
CA LYS A 312 -15.48 0.85 -3.69
C LYS A 312 -16.03 -0.07 -4.78
N ILE A 313 -15.40 -1.22 -4.98
CA ILE A 313 -15.94 -2.30 -5.81
C ILE A 313 -16.40 -3.44 -4.89
N LEU A 314 -17.65 -3.85 -5.03
CA LEU A 314 -18.22 -5.03 -4.39
C LEU A 314 -18.53 -6.09 -5.43
N VAL A 315 -18.57 -7.34 -4.97
CA VAL A 315 -18.95 -8.48 -5.79
C VAL A 315 -19.94 -9.33 -5.01
N GLN A 316 -21.01 -9.75 -5.68
CA GLN A 316 -21.93 -10.79 -5.21
C GLN A 316 -22.00 -11.84 -6.31
N SER A 317 -21.81 -13.11 -5.98
CA SER A 317 -21.85 -14.16 -6.97
C SER A 317 -22.25 -15.48 -6.33
N SER A 318 -22.84 -16.34 -7.14
CA SER A 318 -23.10 -17.72 -6.79
C SER A 318 -22.80 -18.57 -8.01
N GLU A 319 -22.14 -19.71 -7.78
CA GLU A 319 -21.84 -20.68 -8.84
C GLU A 319 -23.12 -21.04 -9.60
N ASP A 320 -23.02 -21.04 -10.93
CA ASP A 320 -24.10 -21.30 -11.91
C ASP A 320 -25.32 -20.35 -11.85
N LYS A 321 -25.22 -19.24 -11.12
CA LYS A 321 -26.27 -18.20 -11.07
C LYS A 321 -25.83 -16.86 -11.63
N GLY A 322 -24.53 -16.66 -11.82
CA GLY A 322 -23.96 -15.42 -12.34
C GLY A 322 -23.22 -14.57 -11.32
N THR A 323 -22.88 -13.35 -11.73
CA THR A 323 -22.07 -12.41 -10.95
C THR A 323 -22.64 -11.01 -11.04
N GLU A 324 -22.67 -10.32 -9.91
CA GLU A 324 -22.96 -8.89 -9.82
C GLU A 324 -21.70 -8.18 -9.29
N PHE A 325 -21.19 -7.24 -10.08
CA PHE A 325 -20.21 -6.27 -9.61
C PHE A 325 -20.90 -4.92 -9.36
N ILE A 326 -20.57 -4.28 -8.25
CA ILE A 326 -21.15 -3.00 -7.84
C ILE A 326 -20.02 -1.99 -7.60
N ILE A 327 -20.01 -0.90 -8.33
CA ILE A 327 -19.08 0.23 -8.11
C ILE A 327 -19.81 1.32 -7.33
N TRP A 328 -19.27 1.70 -6.18
CA TRP A 328 -19.80 2.78 -5.35
C TRP A 328 -18.98 4.04 -5.61
N PHE A 329 -19.62 5.03 -6.21
CA PHE A 329 -19.11 6.39 -6.36
C PHE A 329 -19.62 7.23 -5.19
N TYR A 330 -18.80 7.40 -4.16
CA TYR A 330 -19.23 8.16 -2.98
C TYR A 330 -19.43 9.63 -3.31
N LYS A 331 -20.48 10.20 -2.75
CA LYS A 331 -20.71 11.64 -2.78
C LYS A 331 -19.70 12.31 -1.85
N LEU A 332 -19.14 13.43 -2.28
CA LEU A 332 -18.38 14.28 -1.38
C LEU A 332 -19.35 14.80 -0.32
N SER A 333 -19.14 14.43 0.94
CA SER A 333 -19.83 15.06 2.07
C SER A 333 -19.43 16.53 2.09
N LEU A 334 -20.41 17.42 1.87
CA LEU A 334 -20.28 18.86 2.08
C LEU A 334 -20.03 19.17 3.56
#